data_AF-B9T3W1-F1
#
_entry.id   AF-B9T3W1-F1
#
_cell.length_a   1.000
_cell.length_b   1.000
_cell.length_c   1.000
_cell.angle_alpha   90.00
_cell.angle_beta   90.00
_cell.angle_gamma   90.00
#
_symmetry.space_group_name_H-M   'P 1'
#
loop_
_entity.id
_entity.type
_entity.pdbx_description
1 polymer ?
#
loop_
_entity_poly.entity_id
_entity_poly.type
_entity_poly.pdbx_seq_one_letter_code
_entity_poly.pdbx_strand_id
1 'polypeptide(L)'
;MAAATCLQHVGTPAWTNLQQQNSTSYSMVARMTGKKNLKLLGLGTSKSKKRAVGVVRCSGIGIGDFIGGDLVKFDLEQWLSDVEEHKALAIYTPHEGGYEGRYFTRLRYQGYYFLDLTARGLGDPETTLTKIHPVCPAHVGKQPIARWYFPPEVDYRLAALPPDAKGLVVWIIEAKVLSKAELQFLALLPSLRPKVRVIAECGNWRKVMWKPLKEIAGLTAEAKLD
;
A
#
# COMPACT_ATOMS: atom_id res chain seq x y z
N MET A 1 11.07 -33.64 51.40
CA MET A 1 10.14 -33.53 52.54
C MET A 1 10.21 -32.11 53.08
N ALA A 2 9.27 -31.26 52.66
CA ALA A 2 8.71 -30.10 53.36
C ALA A 2 7.91 -29.30 52.33
N ALA A 3 6.59 -29.42 52.43
CA ALA A 3 5.61 -28.74 51.63
C ALA A 3 5.27 -27.38 52.27
N ALA A 4 4.88 -26.40 51.45
CA ALA A 4 3.98 -25.33 51.86
C ALA A 4 3.16 -24.86 50.65
N THR A 5 1.88 -25.19 50.71
CA THR A 5 0.78 -24.75 49.84
C THR A 5 0.20 -23.44 50.35
N CYS A 6 -0.14 -22.51 49.44
CA CYS A 6 -1.22 -21.55 49.64
C CYS A 6 -1.89 -21.14 48.32
N LEU A 7 -3.14 -21.59 48.18
CA LEU A 7 -4.27 -21.06 47.39
C LEU A 7 -4.57 -19.60 47.85
N GLN A 8 -5.17 -18.63 47.14
CA GLN A 8 -6.33 -18.65 46.23
C GLN A 8 -6.59 -17.23 45.64
N HIS A 9 -7.12 -17.19 44.41
CA HIS A 9 -8.09 -16.25 43.79
C HIS A 9 -7.91 -14.70 43.71
N VAL A 10 -8.13 -14.19 42.48
CA VAL A 10 -9.02 -13.10 41.97
C VAL A 10 -8.27 -12.37 40.82
N GLY A 11 -8.77 -12.12 39.61
CA GLY A 11 -10.01 -12.36 38.87
C GLY A 11 -9.78 -11.84 37.43
N THR A 12 -10.32 -12.54 36.43
CA THR A 12 -10.29 -12.19 35.00
C THR A 12 -11.37 -11.15 34.67
N PRO A 13 -11.12 -10.11 33.85
CA PRO A 13 -12.19 -9.30 33.31
C PRO A 13 -12.83 -9.96 32.08
N ALA A 14 -14.16 -9.96 32.10
CA ALA A 14 -15.05 -10.63 31.16
C ALA A 14 -15.14 -9.93 29.80
N TRP A 15 -15.34 -10.75 28.77
CA TRP A 15 -15.86 -10.36 27.47
C TRP A 15 -17.32 -9.88 27.62
N THR A 16 -17.61 -8.69 27.10
CA THR A 16 -18.99 -8.24 26.87
C THR A 16 -19.30 -8.26 25.39
N ASN A 17 -20.15 -9.23 25.01
CA ASN A 17 -20.90 -9.25 23.77
C ASN A 17 -21.82 -8.04 23.70
N LEU A 18 -21.75 -7.26 22.62
CA LEU A 18 -22.82 -6.33 22.24
C LEU A 18 -23.44 -6.86 20.94
N GLN A 19 -24.38 -7.79 21.11
CA GLN A 19 -25.39 -8.08 20.10
C GLN A 19 -26.39 -6.93 20.10
N GLN A 20 -26.47 -6.21 18.99
CA GLN A 20 -27.65 -5.41 18.67
C GLN A 20 -28.34 -6.04 17.47
N GLN A 21 -29.31 -6.88 17.77
CA GLN A 21 -30.37 -7.25 16.84
C GLN A 21 -31.28 -6.04 16.68
N ASN A 22 -31.62 -5.69 15.44
CA ASN A 22 -32.97 -5.25 15.12
C ASN A 22 -33.27 -5.53 13.65
N SER A 23 -34.03 -6.59 13.49
CA SER A 23 -34.83 -6.95 12.33
C SER A 23 -35.98 -5.97 12.13
N THR A 24 -36.15 -5.46 10.92
CA THR A 24 -37.50 -5.24 10.36
C THR A 24 -37.40 -5.18 8.84
N SER A 25 -37.96 -6.23 8.21
CA SER A 25 -38.21 -6.31 6.78
C SER A 25 -39.70 -6.02 6.59
N TYR A 26 -40.07 -4.99 5.83
CA TYR A 26 -41.37 -4.94 5.16
C TYR A 26 -41.28 -4.11 3.87
N SER A 27 -41.48 -4.82 2.76
CA SER A 27 -41.82 -4.31 1.45
C SER A 27 -43.14 -3.52 1.50
N MET A 28 -43.23 -2.40 0.77
CA MET A 28 -44.51 -1.98 0.20
C MET A 28 -44.34 -1.50 -1.24
N VAL A 29 -44.94 -2.29 -2.12
CA VAL A 29 -45.28 -1.96 -3.49
C VAL A 29 -46.45 -0.97 -3.44
N ALA A 30 -46.28 0.23 -3.99
CA ALA A 30 -47.40 1.13 -4.27
C ALA A 30 -47.43 1.44 -5.77
N ARG A 31 -48.23 0.63 -6.48
CA ARG A 31 -48.78 0.94 -7.79
C ARG A 31 -49.71 2.14 -7.63
N MET A 32 -49.42 3.25 -8.32
CA MET A 32 -50.44 4.28 -8.60
C MET A 32 -50.55 4.49 -10.10
N THR A 33 -51.49 3.75 -10.68
CA THR A 33 -52.14 4.07 -11.94
C THR A 33 -53.06 5.27 -11.71
N GLY A 34 -52.88 6.35 -12.48
CA GLY A 34 -53.75 7.52 -12.38
C GLY A 34 -53.59 8.45 -13.58
N LYS A 35 -54.29 8.14 -14.68
CA LYS A 35 -54.54 9.07 -15.78
C LYS A 35 -55.32 10.27 -15.25
N LYS A 36 -54.78 11.49 -15.37
CA LYS A 36 -55.57 12.73 -15.39
C LYS A 36 -55.00 13.67 -16.44
N ASN A 37 -55.74 13.78 -17.55
CA ASN A 37 -55.63 14.87 -18.50
C ASN A 37 -56.08 16.16 -17.81
N LEU A 38 -55.24 17.18 -17.81
CA LEU A 38 -55.66 18.55 -17.53
C LEU A 38 -55.08 19.46 -18.62
N LYS A 39 -55.93 19.82 -19.59
CA LYS A 39 -55.73 20.99 -20.44
C LYS A 39 -56.12 22.21 -19.60
N LEU A 40 -55.26 23.21 -19.52
CA LEU A 40 -55.67 24.57 -19.20
C LEU A 40 -54.99 25.57 -20.13
N LEU A 41 -55.82 26.50 -20.58
CA LEU A 41 -55.60 27.53 -21.58
C LEU A 41 -54.44 28.48 -21.23
N GLY A 42 -53.83 29.03 -22.29
CA GLY A 42 -52.76 30.00 -22.20
C GLY A 42 -53.21 31.37 -21.73
N LEU A 43 -52.24 32.14 -21.24
CA LEU A 43 -52.19 33.60 -21.24
C LEU A 43 -50.71 33.98 -21.36
N GLY A 44 -50.38 34.89 -22.28
CA GLY A 44 -49.00 35.27 -22.59
C GLY A 44 -48.31 36.10 -21.49
N THR A 45 -46.98 36.19 -21.56
CA THR A 45 -46.20 37.45 -21.53
C THR A 45 -44.69 37.19 -21.36
N SER A 46 -43.92 38.02 -22.06
CA SER A 46 -42.50 38.32 -21.87
C SER A 46 -41.46 37.25 -22.27
N LYS A 47 -40.80 37.48 -23.42
CA LYS A 47 -39.46 36.95 -23.71
C LYS A 47 -38.46 37.64 -22.77
N SER A 48 -38.31 37.12 -21.56
CA SER A 48 -37.22 37.52 -20.68
C SER A 48 -35.96 36.77 -21.11
N LYS A 49 -35.00 37.48 -21.72
CA LYS A 49 -33.65 36.95 -22.00
C LYS A 49 -32.96 36.66 -20.67
N LYS A 50 -33.17 35.48 -20.09
CA LYS A 50 -32.32 34.96 -19.03
C LYS A 50 -30.95 34.73 -19.67
N ARG A 51 -29.97 35.58 -19.32
CA ARG A 51 -28.56 35.30 -19.56
C ARG A 51 -28.31 33.93 -18.95
N ALA A 52 -28.07 32.92 -19.80
CA ALA A 52 -27.58 31.64 -19.33
C ALA A 52 -26.26 31.95 -18.63
N VAL A 53 -26.27 31.91 -17.30
CA VAL A 53 -25.04 31.73 -16.53
C VAL A 53 -24.47 30.45 -17.11
N GLY A 54 -23.35 30.57 -17.82
CA GLY A 54 -22.66 29.45 -18.41
C GLY A 54 -22.24 28.53 -17.27
N VAL A 55 -23.11 27.59 -16.92
CA VAL A 55 -22.66 26.38 -16.24
C VAL A 55 -21.71 25.76 -17.24
N VAL A 56 -20.41 25.85 -16.93
CA VAL A 56 -19.38 25.08 -17.61
C VAL A 56 -19.78 23.62 -17.38
N ARG A 57 -20.60 23.09 -18.28
CA ARG A 57 -20.82 21.65 -18.37
C ARG A 57 -19.49 21.11 -18.81
N CYS A 58 -18.76 20.52 -17.88
CA CYS A 58 -17.60 19.70 -18.23
C CYS A 58 -18.12 18.51 -19.04
N SER A 59 -18.21 18.71 -20.36
CA SER A 59 -18.67 17.76 -21.36
C SER A 59 -17.60 16.69 -21.60
N GLY A 60 -17.19 16.01 -20.53
CA GLY A 60 -16.06 15.10 -20.55
C GLY A 60 -15.66 14.50 -19.21
N ILE A 61 -16.42 14.73 -18.12
CA ILE A 61 -16.14 14.06 -16.84
C ILE A 61 -16.53 12.59 -17.00
N GLY A 62 -15.55 11.75 -17.31
CA GLY A 62 -15.74 10.30 -17.35
C GLY A 62 -15.86 9.74 -15.93
N ILE A 63 -16.32 8.50 -15.80
CA ILE A 63 -16.27 7.77 -14.51
C ILE A 63 -14.83 7.77 -13.93
N GLY A 64 -13.83 7.74 -14.81
CA GLY A 64 -12.42 7.87 -14.44
C GLY A 64 -12.07 9.20 -13.76
N ASP A 65 -12.81 10.28 -13.98
CA ASP A 65 -12.53 11.55 -13.29
C ASP A 65 -13.22 11.63 -11.91
N PHE A 66 -14.25 10.81 -11.67
CA PHE A 66 -14.92 10.69 -10.37
C PHE A 66 -14.24 9.69 -9.43
N ILE A 67 -13.65 8.64 -9.98
CA ILE A 67 -13.01 7.56 -9.21
C ILE A 67 -11.47 7.71 -9.24
N GLY A 68 -10.93 8.48 -10.18
CA GLY A 68 -9.51 8.48 -10.54
C GLY A 68 -9.26 7.39 -11.58
N GLY A 69 -8.86 7.79 -12.79
CA GLY A 69 -8.79 6.89 -13.96
C GLY A 69 -7.79 5.74 -13.81
N ASP A 70 -6.97 5.78 -12.78
CA ASP A 70 -6.05 4.72 -12.39
C ASP A 70 -6.72 3.59 -11.60
N LEU A 71 -7.81 3.86 -10.87
CA LEU A 71 -8.53 2.85 -10.09
C LEU A 71 -9.44 1.94 -10.95
N VAL A 72 -9.66 2.30 -12.22
CA VAL A 72 -10.52 1.54 -13.16
C VAL A 72 -9.73 0.54 -14.01
N LYS A 73 -8.39 0.56 -13.97
CA LYS A 73 -7.55 -0.34 -14.79
C LYS A 73 -7.49 -1.75 -14.20
N PHE A 74 -7.38 -2.76 -15.05
CA PHE A 74 -7.11 -4.17 -14.68
C PHE A 74 -5.61 -4.49 -14.71
N ASP A 75 -4.80 -3.60 -14.15
CA ASP A 75 -3.34 -3.65 -14.15
C ASP A 75 -2.73 -4.57 -13.07
N LEU A 76 -3.58 -5.16 -12.22
CA LEU A 76 -3.16 -6.01 -11.09
C LEU A 76 -2.54 -7.34 -11.51
N GLU A 77 -2.98 -7.91 -12.64
CA GLU A 77 -2.44 -9.19 -13.12
C GLU A 77 -1.03 -9.00 -13.67
N GLN A 78 -0.84 -7.95 -14.47
CA GLN A 78 0.47 -7.56 -14.96
C GLN A 78 1.42 -7.24 -13.81
N TRP A 79 0.96 -6.47 -12.81
CA TRP A 79 1.74 -6.19 -11.61
C TRP A 79 2.27 -7.46 -10.91
N LEU A 80 1.41 -8.46 -10.71
CA LEU A 80 1.83 -9.71 -10.06
C LEU A 80 2.84 -10.49 -10.91
N SER A 81 2.64 -10.54 -12.22
CA SER A 81 3.58 -11.16 -13.16
C SER A 81 4.94 -10.47 -13.10
N ASP A 82 4.96 -9.15 -13.17
CA ASP A 82 6.20 -8.34 -13.19
C ASP A 82 6.97 -8.44 -11.86
N VAL A 83 6.26 -8.51 -10.72
CA VAL A 83 6.89 -8.75 -9.39
C VAL A 83 7.55 -10.13 -9.36
N GLU A 84 6.96 -11.14 -9.98
CA GLU A 84 7.50 -12.51 -10.00
C GLU A 84 8.67 -12.66 -10.98
N GLU A 85 8.58 -12.02 -12.14
CA GLU A 85 9.60 -12.03 -13.19
C GLU A 85 10.85 -11.23 -12.78
N HIS A 86 10.68 -9.94 -12.48
CA HIS A 86 11.81 -9.05 -12.22
C HIS A 86 12.34 -9.13 -10.78
N LYS A 87 11.51 -9.58 -9.83
CA LYS A 87 11.78 -9.72 -8.39
C LYS A 87 12.10 -8.43 -7.63
N ALA A 88 12.65 -7.43 -8.30
CA ALA A 88 12.95 -6.10 -7.78
C ALA A 88 12.34 -5.06 -8.72
N LEU A 89 11.40 -4.27 -8.20
CA LEU A 89 10.71 -3.21 -8.93
C LEU A 89 10.95 -1.86 -8.28
N ALA A 90 11.04 -0.83 -9.11
CA ALA A 90 10.86 0.54 -8.69
C ALA A 90 9.43 0.97 -9.03
N ILE A 91 8.74 1.53 -8.05
CA ILE A 91 7.39 2.06 -8.22
C ILE A 91 7.43 3.59 -8.15
N TYR A 92 6.59 4.21 -8.97
CA TYR A 92 6.37 5.64 -9.05
C TYR A 92 4.90 5.90 -8.81
N THR A 93 4.59 6.39 -7.62
CA THR A 93 3.22 6.68 -7.18
C THR A 93 2.94 8.17 -7.32
N PRO A 94 1.67 8.57 -7.46
CA PRO A 94 1.25 9.98 -7.40
C PRO A 94 1.48 10.62 -6.01
N HIS A 95 1.59 11.94 -5.96
CA HIS A 95 1.97 12.69 -4.73
C HIS A 95 0.89 12.70 -3.67
N GLU A 96 -0.35 12.43 -4.08
CA GLU A 96 -1.52 12.37 -3.23
C GLU A 96 -1.49 11.15 -2.28
N GLY A 97 -0.72 10.12 -2.64
CA GLY A 97 -0.70 8.84 -1.93
C GLY A 97 -2.01 8.05 -2.06
N GLY A 98 -2.03 6.86 -1.48
CA GLY A 98 -3.19 5.97 -1.43
C GLY A 98 -3.33 4.99 -2.61
N TYR A 99 -2.72 5.28 -3.75
CA TYR A 99 -2.78 4.39 -4.92
C TYR A 99 -1.91 3.13 -4.74
N GLU A 100 -0.81 3.24 -3.99
CA GLU A 100 0.07 2.13 -3.64
C GLU A 100 -0.63 1.02 -2.87
N GLY A 101 -1.59 1.39 -2.00
CA GLY A 101 -2.31 0.47 -1.13
C GLY A 101 -3.05 -0.63 -1.90
N ARG A 102 -3.47 -0.34 -3.14
CA ARG A 102 -4.13 -1.31 -4.02
C ARG A 102 -3.19 -2.45 -4.44
N TYR A 103 -1.98 -2.12 -4.88
CA TYR A 103 -0.95 -3.08 -5.28
C TYR A 103 -0.39 -3.85 -4.10
N PHE A 104 -0.18 -3.14 -2.98
CA PHE A 104 0.22 -3.70 -1.70
C PHE A 104 -0.78 -4.75 -1.21
N THR A 105 -2.06 -4.39 -1.17
CA THR A 105 -3.14 -5.30 -0.71
C THR A 105 -3.27 -6.52 -1.63
N ARG A 106 -3.10 -6.34 -2.94
CA ARG A 106 -3.14 -7.45 -3.91
C ARG A 106 -2.03 -8.47 -3.65
N LEU A 107 -0.81 -8.02 -3.38
CA LEU A 107 0.31 -8.89 -3.02
C LEU A 107 0.08 -9.59 -1.68
N ARG A 108 -0.51 -8.90 -0.69
CA ARG A 108 -0.87 -9.50 0.60
C ARG A 108 -1.84 -10.66 0.45
N TYR A 109 -2.85 -10.52 -0.43
CA TYR A 109 -3.77 -11.60 -0.73
C TYR A 109 -3.13 -12.81 -1.44
N GLN A 110 -1.99 -12.61 -2.11
CA GLN A 110 -1.20 -13.71 -2.70
C GLN A 110 -0.33 -14.45 -1.67
N GLY A 111 -0.40 -14.09 -0.39
CA GLY A 111 0.36 -14.73 0.68
C GLY A 111 1.79 -14.20 0.84
N TYR A 112 2.09 -13.01 0.30
CA TYR A 112 3.33 -12.30 0.61
C TYR A 112 3.23 -11.58 1.96
N TYR A 113 4.31 -11.66 2.74
CA TYR A 113 4.49 -10.88 3.95
C TYR A 113 5.31 -9.63 3.65
N PHE A 114 5.12 -8.57 4.44
CA PHE A 114 5.73 -7.28 4.18
C PHE A 114 6.70 -6.88 5.27
N LEU A 115 7.82 -6.33 4.82
CA LEU A 115 8.78 -5.58 5.61
C LEU A 115 8.75 -4.14 5.08
N ASP A 116 7.93 -3.31 5.72
CA ASP A 116 7.80 -1.90 5.38
C ASP A 116 8.94 -1.12 6.04
N LEU A 117 9.75 -0.45 5.22
CA LEU A 117 10.93 0.31 5.65
C LEU A 117 10.91 1.70 5.04
N THR A 118 11.46 2.67 5.75
CA THR A 118 11.69 4.02 5.24
C THR A 118 13.16 4.18 4.87
N ALA A 119 13.45 4.59 3.62
CA ALA A 119 14.82 4.70 3.13
C ALA A 119 15.67 5.66 3.98
N ARG A 120 15.09 6.76 4.46
CA ARG A 120 15.79 7.76 5.27
C ARG A 120 16.28 7.25 6.62
N GLY A 121 15.58 6.27 7.20
CA GLY A 121 15.92 5.70 8.49
C GLY A 121 16.83 4.47 8.41
N LEU A 122 17.08 3.97 7.19
CA LEU A 122 17.73 2.68 6.98
C LEU A 122 19.26 2.71 7.15
N GLY A 123 19.88 3.88 6.92
CA GLY A 123 21.33 3.97 6.80
C GLY A 123 21.80 3.22 5.56
N ASP A 124 22.85 2.40 5.71
CA ASP A 124 23.32 1.52 4.63
C ASP A 124 22.42 0.27 4.51
N PRO A 125 21.72 0.06 3.37
CA PRO A 125 20.81 -1.06 3.19
C PRO A 125 21.52 -2.42 3.24
N GLU A 126 22.79 -2.52 2.86
CA GLU A 126 23.52 -3.79 2.89
C GLU A 126 23.67 -4.28 4.33
N THR A 127 24.24 -3.43 5.20
CA THR A 127 24.46 -3.75 6.61
C THR A 127 23.15 -3.94 7.36
N THR A 128 22.17 -3.06 7.20
CA THR A 128 20.92 -3.12 7.96
C THR A 128 20.06 -4.33 7.60
N LEU A 129 19.98 -4.70 6.31
CA LEU A 129 19.10 -5.79 5.87
C LEU A 129 19.70 -7.18 6.06
N THR A 130 21.00 -7.34 5.85
CA THR A 130 21.64 -8.67 5.76
C THR A 130 22.62 -8.98 6.89
N LYS A 131 23.11 -7.98 7.61
CA LYS A 131 24.13 -8.16 8.65
C LYS A 131 23.56 -7.79 10.02
N ILE A 132 24.23 -8.29 11.05
CA ILE A 132 24.01 -7.80 12.42
C ILE A 132 24.63 -6.41 12.48
N HIS A 133 23.83 -5.40 12.82
CA HIS A 133 24.29 -4.02 12.86
C HIS A 133 24.10 -3.41 14.26
N PRO A 134 25.07 -2.59 14.70
CA PRO A 134 24.95 -1.90 15.98
C PRO A 134 24.10 -0.65 15.88
N VAL A 135 23.12 -0.51 16.78
CA VAL A 135 22.31 0.68 16.97
C VAL A 135 22.64 1.30 18.31
N CYS A 136 22.93 2.60 18.31
CA CYS A 136 23.16 3.37 19.53
C CYS A 136 21.83 4.01 19.97
N PRO A 137 21.21 3.57 21.08
CA PRO A 137 20.01 4.23 21.61
C PRO A 137 20.33 5.65 22.06
N ALA A 138 19.32 6.51 22.07
CA ALA A 138 19.45 7.89 22.52
C ALA A 138 19.79 7.94 24.02
N HIS A 139 21.02 8.35 24.35
CA HIS A 139 21.52 8.34 25.73
C HIS A 139 21.27 9.66 26.48
N VAL A 140 20.93 10.75 25.78
CA VAL A 140 20.56 12.09 26.30
C VAL A 140 21.49 12.62 27.43
N GLY A 141 22.76 12.18 27.42
CA GLY A 141 23.75 12.51 28.47
C GLY A 141 23.53 11.88 29.85
N LYS A 142 22.47 11.08 30.06
CA LYS A 142 22.16 10.44 31.34
C LYS A 142 22.57 8.98 31.40
N GLN A 143 22.63 8.32 30.25
CA GLN A 143 22.99 6.92 30.12
C GLN A 143 24.40 6.79 29.51
N PRO A 144 25.16 5.72 29.83
CA PRO A 144 26.39 5.41 29.12
C PRO A 144 26.08 5.11 27.64
N ILE A 145 27.08 5.29 26.78
CA ILE A 145 26.95 4.95 25.36
C ILE A 145 26.85 3.44 25.23
N ALA A 146 25.62 2.95 25.15
CA ALA A 146 25.31 1.56 24.88
C ALA A 146 25.25 1.30 23.38
N ARG A 147 25.46 0.04 22.99
CA ARG A 147 25.35 -0.42 21.61
C ARG A 147 24.54 -1.69 21.59
N TRP A 148 23.37 -1.64 20.96
CA TRP A 148 22.48 -2.78 20.81
C TRP A 148 22.69 -3.40 19.44
N TYR A 149 22.88 -4.70 19.39
CA TYR A 149 23.10 -5.41 18.14
C TYR A 149 21.78 -5.93 17.62
N PHE A 150 21.29 -5.33 16.54
CA PHE A 150 20.06 -5.73 15.89
C PHE A 150 20.34 -6.90 14.95
N PRO A 151 19.47 -7.92 14.93
CA PRO A 151 19.59 -9.03 13.99
C PRO A 151 19.39 -8.53 12.55
N PRO A 152 19.84 -9.28 11.53
CA PRO A 152 19.59 -8.96 10.14
C PRO A 152 18.09 -8.97 9.85
N GLU A 153 17.53 -7.82 9.44
CA GLU A 153 16.07 -7.63 9.31
C GLU A 153 15.41 -8.62 8.35
N VAL A 154 16.05 -8.87 7.20
CA VAL A 154 15.49 -9.77 6.19
C VAL A 154 15.57 -11.22 6.64
N ASP A 155 16.74 -11.66 7.11
CA ASP A 155 16.95 -13.06 7.49
C ASP A 155 16.15 -13.44 8.74
N TYR A 156 16.07 -12.54 9.72
CA TYR A 156 15.26 -12.74 10.92
C TYR A 156 13.77 -12.91 10.56
N ARG A 157 13.23 -12.07 9.66
CA ARG A 157 11.83 -12.17 9.22
C ARG A 157 11.57 -13.36 8.32
N LEU A 158 12.53 -13.75 7.49
CA LEU A 158 12.44 -14.98 6.70
C LEU A 158 12.39 -16.22 7.60
N ALA A 159 13.13 -16.24 8.70
CA ALA A 159 13.09 -17.34 9.67
C ALA A 159 11.78 -17.40 10.46
N ALA A 160 11.15 -16.23 10.70
CA ALA A 160 9.86 -16.12 11.37
C ALA A 160 8.64 -16.32 10.43
N LEU A 161 8.88 -16.48 9.12
CA LEU A 161 7.83 -16.61 8.13
C LEU A 161 7.14 -17.99 8.24
N PRO A 162 5.81 -18.08 8.15
CA PRO A 162 5.15 -19.38 8.14
C PRO A 162 5.48 -20.14 6.85
N PRO A 163 5.50 -21.48 6.88
CA PRO A 163 6.02 -22.30 5.78
C PRO A 163 5.14 -22.26 4.51
N ASP A 164 3.89 -21.85 4.64
CA ASP A 164 2.90 -21.69 3.56
C ASP A 164 3.01 -20.35 2.82
N ALA A 165 3.75 -19.38 3.37
CA ALA A 165 3.92 -18.07 2.76
C ALA A 165 4.74 -18.13 1.47
N LYS A 166 4.34 -17.33 0.49
CA LYS A 166 5.03 -17.24 -0.81
C LYS A 166 6.41 -16.61 -0.69
N GLY A 167 6.56 -15.61 0.18
CA GLY A 167 7.82 -14.93 0.44
C GLY A 167 7.68 -13.63 1.22
N LEU A 168 8.80 -12.92 1.35
CA LEU A 168 8.90 -11.61 1.99
C LEU A 168 9.08 -10.53 0.93
N VAL A 169 8.24 -9.50 0.97
CA VAL A 169 8.36 -8.28 0.17
C VAL A 169 8.97 -7.20 1.05
N VAL A 170 10.13 -6.70 0.67
CA VAL A 170 10.75 -5.52 1.27
C VAL A 170 10.21 -4.30 0.54
N TRP A 171 9.32 -3.55 1.20
CA TRP A 171 8.72 -2.34 0.65
C TRP A 171 9.43 -1.12 1.21
N ILE A 172 10.19 -0.44 0.36
CA ILE A 172 11.00 0.71 0.75
C ILE A 172 10.30 1.98 0.31
N ILE A 173 9.77 2.67 1.30
CA ILE A 173 9.12 3.96 1.18
C ILE A 173 10.20 5.05 1.05
N GLU A 174 9.96 6.02 0.19
CA GLU A 174 10.88 7.13 -0.10
C GLU A 174 12.27 6.73 -0.62
N ALA A 175 12.38 5.63 -1.38
CA ALA A 175 13.64 5.17 -1.96
C ALA A 175 14.34 6.17 -2.90
N LYS A 176 13.68 7.28 -3.28
CA LYS A 176 14.29 8.42 -3.99
C LYS A 176 15.52 9.03 -3.31
N VAL A 177 15.69 8.80 -2.01
CA VAL A 177 16.83 9.31 -1.22
C VAL A 177 18.07 8.42 -1.37
N LEU A 178 17.89 7.17 -1.78
CA LEU A 178 18.98 6.22 -1.94
C LEU A 178 19.86 6.57 -3.14
N SER A 179 21.15 6.36 -2.97
CA SER A 179 22.16 6.43 -4.02
C SER A 179 21.99 5.30 -5.03
N LYS A 180 22.59 5.46 -6.21
CA LYS A 180 22.56 4.41 -7.25
C LYS A 180 23.17 3.09 -6.77
N ALA A 181 24.24 3.14 -5.98
CA ALA A 181 24.88 1.94 -5.43
C ALA A 181 23.96 1.18 -4.47
N GLU A 182 23.21 1.90 -3.64
CA GLU A 182 22.22 1.32 -2.74
C GLU A 182 21.05 0.67 -3.52
N LEU A 183 20.58 1.32 -4.59
CA LEU A 183 19.58 0.74 -5.48
C LEU A 183 20.11 -0.50 -6.22
N GLN A 184 21.39 -0.53 -6.60
CA GLN A 184 22.04 -1.72 -7.17
C GLN A 184 22.04 -2.89 -6.19
N PHE A 185 22.40 -2.64 -4.92
CA PHE A 185 22.33 -3.67 -3.89
C PHE A 185 20.91 -4.23 -3.73
N LEU A 186 19.91 -3.35 -3.67
CA LEU A 186 18.50 -3.75 -3.58
C LEU A 186 18.04 -4.57 -4.79
N ALA A 187 18.53 -4.27 -5.98
CA ALA A 187 18.25 -5.06 -7.18
C ALA A 187 18.91 -6.45 -7.16
N LEU A 188 20.04 -6.60 -6.44
CA LEU A 188 20.74 -7.87 -6.26
C LEU A 188 20.17 -8.71 -5.11
N LEU A 189 19.47 -8.10 -4.15
CA LEU A 189 18.96 -8.78 -2.95
C LEU A 189 18.11 -10.03 -3.26
N PRO A 190 17.21 -10.05 -4.26
CA PRO A 190 16.47 -11.27 -4.62
C PRO A 190 17.33 -12.40 -5.21
N SER A 191 18.54 -12.07 -5.70
CA SER A 191 19.50 -13.07 -6.19
C SER A 191 20.22 -13.75 -5.02
N LEU A 192 20.50 -12.99 -3.94
CA LEU A 192 21.07 -13.52 -2.69
C LEU A 192 20.04 -14.33 -1.90
N ARG A 193 18.79 -13.86 -1.85
CA ARG A 193 17.68 -14.48 -1.12
C ARG A 193 16.47 -14.70 -2.05
N PRO A 194 16.27 -15.91 -2.59
CA PRO A 194 15.28 -16.14 -3.65
C PRO A 194 13.82 -15.99 -3.21
N LYS A 195 13.52 -16.11 -1.91
CA LYS A 195 12.19 -15.87 -1.32
C LYS A 195 11.87 -14.38 -1.09
N VAL A 196 12.82 -13.49 -1.37
CA VAL A 196 12.68 -12.05 -1.16
C VAL A 196 12.29 -11.37 -2.46
N ARG A 197 11.39 -10.41 -2.37
CA ARG A 197 11.02 -9.47 -3.43
C ARG A 197 11.25 -8.06 -2.91
N VAL A 198 11.64 -7.14 -3.79
CA VAL A 198 11.96 -5.76 -3.41
C VAL A 198 11.09 -4.81 -4.21
N ILE A 199 10.47 -3.86 -3.52
CA ILE A 199 9.70 -2.78 -4.13
C ILE A 199 10.22 -1.47 -3.55
N ALA A 200 10.68 -0.56 -4.40
CA ALA A 200 11.31 0.68 -4.00
C ALA A 200 10.55 1.89 -4.59
N GLU A 201 10.12 2.81 -3.75
CA GLU A 201 9.45 4.05 -4.16
C GLU A 201 10.49 5.11 -4.61
N CYS A 202 10.98 4.97 -5.83
CA CYS A 202 12.10 5.76 -6.35
C CYS A 202 11.72 7.18 -6.80
N GLY A 203 10.43 7.53 -6.83
CA GLY A 203 10.00 8.85 -7.26
C GLY A 203 8.49 8.96 -7.39
N ASN A 204 8.05 9.99 -8.12
CA ASN A 204 6.64 10.28 -8.28
C ASN A 204 6.22 10.31 -9.76
N TRP A 205 4.95 10.01 -10.03
CA TRP A 205 4.35 10.13 -11.35
C TRP A 205 2.85 10.40 -11.24
N ARG A 206 2.23 11.04 -12.25
CA ARG A 206 0.79 11.38 -12.24
C ARG A 206 -0.16 10.17 -12.24
N LYS A 207 0.38 8.98 -12.50
CA LYS A 207 -0.31 7.68 -12.54
C LYS A 207 0.64 6.65 -11.95
N VAL A 208 0.15 5.58 -11.35
CA VAL A 208 1.05 4.54 -10.86
C VAL A 208 1.74 3.88 -12.04
N MET A 209 3.07 3.90 -12.00
CA MET A 209 3.94 3.26 -12.98
C MET A 209 5.01 2.48 -12.22
N TRP A 210 5.42 1.34 -12.74
CA TRP A 210 6.55 0.60 -12.20
C TRP A 210 7.52 0.22 -13.32
N LYS A 211 8.77 0.01 -12.94
CA LYS A 211 9.84 -0.44 -13.82
C LYS A 211 10.74 -1.42 -13.07
N PRO A 212 11.46 -2.30 -13.78
CA PRO A 212 12.48 -3.14 -13.16
C PRO A 212 13.54 -2.29 -12.45
N LEU A 213 13.87 -2.62 -11.21
CA LEU A 213 14.86 -1.85 -10.44
C LEU A 213 16.25 -1.92 -11.08
N LYS A 214 16.55 -3.01 -11.80
CA LYS A 214 17.81 -3.20 -12.54
C LYS A 214 18.05 -2.12 -13.61
N GLU A 215 17.01 -1.66 -14.28
CA GLU A 215 17.11 -0.60 -15.30
C GLU A 215 17.50 0.73 -14.66
N ILE A 216 16.88 1.06 -13.53
CA ILE A 216 17.10 2.33 -12.82
C ILE A 216 18.45 2.35 -12.10
N ALA A 217 18.85 1.20 -11.56
CA ALA A 217 20.14 0.99 -10.94
C ALA A 217 21.31 0.98 -11.95
N GLY A 218 21.02 0.97 -13.25
CA GLY A 218 22.03 0.92 -14.31
C GLY A 218 22.74 -0.44 -14.43
N LEU A 219 22.09 -1.52 -13.98
CA LEU A 219 22.62 -2.89 -14.08
C LEU A 219 22.29 -3.55 -15.43
N THR A 220 21.41 -2.95 -16.23
CA THR A 220 21.15 -3.38 -17.61
C THR A 220 22.27 -2.88 -18.51
N ALA A 221 23.13 -3.81 -18.92
CA ALA A 221 24.11 -3.60 -19.98
C ALA A 221 23.39 -3.54 -21.33
N GLU A 222 22.86 -2.37 -21.69
CA GLU A 222 22.70 -2.06 -23.11
C GLU A 222 23.98 -1.39 -23.60
N ALA A 223 24.92 -2.25 -23.94
CA ALA A 223 25.91 -1.97 -24.97
C ALA A 223 25.16 -1.68 -26.27
N LYS A 224 24.89 -0.39 -26.54
CA LYS A 224 24.91 0.09 -27.91
C LYS A 224 26.38 0.26 -28.29
N LEU A 225 26.93 -0.78 -28.90
CA LEU A 225 28.11 -0.66 -29.74
C LEU A 225 27.62 -0.02 -31.04
N ASP A 226 27.79 1.30 -31.15
CA ASP A 226 27.79 2.01 -32.43
C ASP A 226 29.19 1.92 -33.06
#